data_AF-A0A8C3TQT2-F1
#
_entry.id   AF-A0A8C3TQT2-F1
#
_cell.length_a   1.000
_cell.length_b   1.000
_cell.length_c   1.000
_cell.angle_alpha   90.00
_cell.angle_beta   90.00
_cell.angle_gamma   90.00
#
_symmetry.space_group_name_H-M   'P 1'
#
loop_
_entity.id
_entity.type
_entity.pdbx_description
1 polymer ?
#
loop_
_entity_poly.entity_id
_entity_poly.type
_entity_poly.pdbx_seq_one_letter_code
_entity_poly.pdbx_strand_id
1 'polypeptide(L)'
;MKAPEITSELKNDLKVLKMRASLDPKHFYKKNDRDGLPKYFQVGTVVDSPIDFYHSRIPKKQRKRTIVEELLADSEFRRYNKKKYQEIMSEKAAFAAGKRNRKKKKFHN
;
A
#
# COMPACT_ATOMS: atom_id res chain seq x y z
N MET A 1 -2.69 15.12 -23.24
CA MET A 1 -1.97 15.13 -21.95
C MET A 1 -0.51 14.78 -22.20
N LYS A 2 0.44 15.57 -21.66
CA LYS A 2 1.87 15.26 -21.72
C LYS A 2 2.19 14.12 -20.76
N ALA A 3 3.08 13.21 -21.12
CA ALA A 3 3.57 12.18 -20.20
C ALA A 3 4.40 12.86 -19.09
N PRO A 4 4.03 12.72 -17.81
CA PRO A 4 4.82 13.27 -16.70
C PRO A 4 6.15 12.54 -16.55
N GLU A 5 7.15 13.24 -16.03
CA GLU A 5 8.41 12.62 -15.61
C GLU A 5 8.17 11.78 -14.35
N ILE A 6 8.66 10.54 -14.34
CA ILE A 6 8.45 9.62 -13.22
C ILE A 6 9.52 9.86 -12.17
N THR A 7 9.19 10.65 -11.15
CA THR A 7 9.99 10.76 -9.92
C THR A 7 9.83 9.51 -9.06
N SER A 8 10.75 9.31 -8.10
CA SER A 8 10.69 8.18 -7.16
C SER A 8 9.43 8.21 -6.29
N GLU A 9 9.03 9.39 -5.83
CA GLU A 9 7.79 9.62 -5.05
C GLU A 9 6.55 9.22 -5.85
N LEU A 10 6.48 9.67 -7.11
CA LEU A 10 5.35 9.39 -7.98
C LEU A 10 5.23 7.90 -8.31
N LYS A 11 6.37 7.23 -8.50
CA LYS A 11 6.42 5.78 -8.67
C LYS A 11 5.89 5.04 -7.45
N ASN A 12 6.19 5.54 -6.24
CA ASN A 12 5.71 4.94 -4.99
C ASN A 12 4.19 5.13 -4.85
N ASP A 13 3.67 6.33 -5.12
CA ASP A 13 2.23 6.60 -5.11
C ASP A 13 1.47 5.70 -6.10
N LEU A 14 1.98 5.56 -7.32
CA LEU A 14 1.39 4.67 -8.32
C LEU A 14 1.45 3.19 -7.89
N LYS A 15 2.52 2.77 -7.21
CA LYS A 15 2.64 1.43 -6.67
C LYS A 15 1.63 1.17 -5.55
N VAL A 16 1.42 2.14 -4.67
CA VAL A 16 0.38 2.10 -3.63
C VAL A 16 -1.00 1.96 -4.25
N LEU A 17 -1.30 2.73 -5.30
CA LEU A 17 -2.57 2.60 -6.03
C LEU A 17 -2.75 1.21 -6.65
N LYS A 18 -1.69 0.61 -7.21
CA LYS A 18 -1.74 -0.77 -7.70
C LYS A 18 -2.02 -1.76 -6.57
N MET A 19 -1.49 -1.51 -5.37
CA MET A 19 -1.63 -2.38 -4.20
C MET A 19 -2.83 -2.02 -3.30
N ARG A 20 -3.77 -1.16 -3.76
CA ARG A 20 -4.88 -0.66 -2.94
C ARG A 20 -5.75 -1.74 -2.27
N ALA A 21 -5.88 -2.90 -2.91
CA ALA A 21 -6.65 -4.03 -2.39
C ALA A 21 -6.04 -4.65 -1.11
N SER A 22 -4.77 -4.38 -0.83
CA SER A 22 -4.07 -4.87 0.37
C SER A 22 -3.89 -3.81 1.46
N LEU A 23 -4.34 -2.57 1.23
CA LEU A 23 -4.15 -1.47 2.18
C LEU A 23 -5.14 -1.53 3.34
N ASP A 24 -6.40 -1.84 3.04
CA ASP A 24 -7.47 -1.96 4.04
C ASP A 24 -8.17 -3.33 3.90
N PRO A 25 -8.19 -4.16 4.96
CA PRO A 25 -8.87 -5.45 4.93
C PRO A 25 -10.39 -5.38 4.72
N LYS A 26 -11.02 -4.21 4.93
CA LYS A 26 -12.47 -4.03 4.82
C LYS A 26 -12.92 -3.54 3.44
N HIS A 27 -12.00 -3.04 2.63
CA HIS A 27 -12.32 -2.45 1.32
C HIS A 27 -11.80 -3.32 0.19
N PHE A 28 -12.74 -3.98 -0.51
CA PHE A 28 -12.43 -4.81 -1.68
C PHE A 28 -12.63 -4.02 -2.97
N TYR A 29 -11.52 -3.81 -3.70
CA TYR A 29 -11.53 -3.18 -5.01
C TYR A 29 -11.66 -4.21 -6.13
N LYS A 30 -12.18 -3.78 -7.28
CA LYS A 30 -12.04 -4.54 -8.53
C LYS A 30 -10.55 -4.79 -8.82
N LYS A 31 -10.26 -5.98 -9.35
CA LYS A 31 -8.90 -6.36 -9.75
C LYS A 31 -8.37 -5.38 -10.80
N ASN A 32 -7.05 -5.19 -10.79
CA ASN A 32 -6.41 -4.35 -11.80
C ASN A 32 -6.26 -5.16 -13.08
N ASP A 33 -6.85 -4.68 -14.18
CA ASP A 33 -6.81 -5.36 -15.48
C ASP A 33 -5.53 -5.06 -16.27
N ARG A 34 -4.70 -4.12 -15.81
CA ARG A 34 -3.51 -3.64 -16.54
C ARG A 34 -2.22 -3.96 -15.80
N ASP A 35 -1.30 -4.57 -16.53
CA ASP A 35 0.07 -4.77 -16.08
C ASP A 35 0.96 -3.60 -16.50
N GLY A 36 1.28 -2.74 -15.53
CA GLY A 36 2.21 -1.64 -15.69
C GLY A 36 1.70 -0.33 -15.12
N LEU A 37 2.53 0.71 -15.21
CA LEU A 37 2.13 2.08 -14.89
C LEU A 37 1.47 2.72 -16.12
N PRO A 38 0.42 3.55 -15.93
CA PRO A 38 -0.18 4.26 -17.05
C PRO A 38 0.82 5.24 -17.70
N LYS A 39 0.84 5.31 -19.04
CA LYS A 39 1.72 6.23 -19.79
C LYS A 39 1.35 7.70 -19.61
N TYR A 40 0.06 7.97 -19.47
CA TYR A 40 -0.48 9.32 -19.28
C TYR A 40 -1.32 9.34 -18.02
N PHE A 41 -1.02 10.26 -17.12
CA PHE A 41 -1.76 10.47 -15.89
C PHE A 41 -1.53 11.90 -15.40
N GLN A 42 -2.37 12.35 -14.46
CA GLN A 42 -2.24 13.65 -13.80
C GLN A 42 -2.47 13.45 -12.31
N VAL A 43 -1.71 14.18 -11.51
CA VAL A 43 -1.91 14.26 -10.06
C VAL A 43 -2.73 15.52 -9.79
N GLY A 44 -3.82 15.37 -9.04
CA GLY A 44 -4.68 16.47 -8.64
C GLY A 44 -5.04 16.33 -7.17
N THR A 45 -5.41 17.46 -6.54
CA THR A 45 -5.87 17.51 -5.15
C THR A 45 -7.35 17.80 -5.14
N VAL A 46 -8.10 17.09 -4.30
CA VAL A 46 -9.54 17.34 -4.13
C VAL A 46 -9.74 18.69 -3.43
N VAL A 47 -10.61 19.54 -4.00
CA VAL A 47 -10.99 20.82 -3.41
C VAL A 47 -12.21 20.61 -2.53
N ASP A 48 -12.17 21.11 -1.29
CA ASP A 48 -13.28 20.96 -0.34
C ASP A 48 -14.53 21.69 -0.84
N SER A 49 -15.70 21.07 -0.63
CA SER A 49 -16.98 21.74 -0.86
C SER A 49 -17.39 22.56 0.38
N PRO A 50 -17.90 23.79 0.21
CA PRO A 50 -18.43 24.59 1.33
C PRO A 50 -19.63 23.95 2.04
N ILE A 51 -20.32 22.99 1.39
CA ILE A 51 -21.56 22.40 1.88
C ILE A 51 -21.32 21.37 2.99
N ASP A 52 -20.20 20.65 2.97
CA ASP A 52 -19.88 19.62 3.96
C ASP A 52 -18.60 19.99 4.74
N PHE A 53 -18.76 20.93 5.66
CA PHE A 53 -17.64 21.49 6.43
C PHE A 53 -17.05 20.50 7.45
N TYR A 54 -17.88 19.63 8.04
CA TYR A 54 -17.51 18.87 9.23
C TYR A 54 -17.01 17.44 8.95
N HIS A 55 -17.40 16.81 7.84
CA HIS A 55 -17.10 15.38 7.63
C HIS A 55 -16.04 15.14 6.56
N SER A 56 -16.15 15.77 5.39
CA SER A 56 -15.19 15.54 4.28
C SER A 56 -13.93 16.41 4.34
N ARG A 57 -13.94 17.49 5.13
CA ARG A 57 -12.85 18.46 5.14
C ARG A 57 -11.64 18.01 5.96
N ILE A 58 -10.48 17.96 5.30
CA ILE A 58 -9.20 17.67 5.97
C ILE A 58 -8.55 18.96 6.47
N PRO A 59 -8.24 19.11 7.78
CA PRO A 59 -7.53 20.26 8.32
C PRO A 59 -6.16 20.47 7.68
N LYS A 60 -5.71 21.73 7.56
CA LYS A 60 -4.45 22.10 6.90
C LYS A 60 -3.22 21.36 7.45
N LYS A 61 -3.20 21.01 8.74
CA LYS A 61 -2.09 20.28 9.38
C LYS A 61 -1.99 18.81 8.93
N GLN A 62 -3.12 18.21 8.55
CA GLN A 62 -3.22 16.81 8.16
C GLN A 62 -3.00 16.61 6.66
N ARG A 63 -3.18 17.65 5.84
CA ARG A 63 -2.89 17.60 4.39
C ARG A 63 -1.41 17.34 4.13
N LYS A 64 -1.12 16.33 3.32
CA LYS A 64 0.23 15.99 2.87
C LYS A 64 0.39 16.21 1.38
N ARG A 65 1.61 16.04 0.86
CA ARG A 65 1.90 16.26 -0.57
C ARG A 65 1.66 15.03 -1.41
N THR A 66 1.86 13.84 -0.83
CA THR A 66 1.78 12.55 -1.52
C THR A 66 0.83 11.59 -0.79
N ILE A 67 0.30 10.62 -1.52
CA ILE A 67 -0.62 9.61 -0.96
C ILE A 67 0.12 8.75 0.07
N VAL A 68 1.38 8.41 -0.21
CA VAL A 68 2.24 7.67 0.71
C VAL A 68 2.42 8.41 2.04
N GLU A 69 2.64 9.72 2.02
CA GLU A 69 2.78 10.51 3.25
C GLU A 69 1.49 10.51 4.09
N GLU A 70 0.33 10.56 3.46
CA GLU A 70 -0.97 10.49 4.16
C GLU A 70 -1.13 9.13 4.86
N LEU A 71 -0.81 8.04 4.17
CA LEU A 71 -0.86 6.69 4.75
C LEU A 71 0.14 6.51 5.90
N LEU A 72 1.34 7.10 5.80
CA LEU A 72 2.33 7.04 6.87
C LEU A 72 1.96 7.91 8.08
N ALA A 73 1.16 8.97 7.88
CA ALA A 73 0.64 9.78 8.97
C ALA A 73 -0.43 9.03 9.78
N ASP A 74 -1.20 8.15 9.15
CA ASP A 74 -2.22 7.33 9.82
C ASP A 74 -1.58 6.32 10.81
N SER A 75 -1.99 6.37 12.07
CA SER A 75 -1.51 5.48 13.13
C SER A 75 -2.11 4.08 13.04
N GLU A 76 -3.37 3.96 12.62
CA GLU A 76 -4.07 2.67 12.52
C GLU A 76 -3.48 1.84 11.39
N PHE A 77 -3.30 2.45 10.23
CA PHE A 77 -2.64 1.84 9.09
C PHE A 77 -1.24 1.29 9.45
N ARG A 78 -0.43 2.08 10.17
CA ARG A 78 0.90 1.65 10.63
C ARG A 78 0.84 0.45 11.57
N ARG A 79 -0.09 0.48 12.54
CA ARG A 79 -0.26 -0.61 13.51
C ARG A 79 -0.67 -1.90 12.82
N TYR A 80 -1.65 -1.83 11.91
CA TYR A 80 -2.15 -2.98 11.17
C TYR A 80 -1.05 -3.60 10.30
N ASN A 81 -0.36 -2.78 9.50
CA ASN A 81 0.68 -3.26 8.60
C ASN A 81 1.87 -3.86 9.34
N LYS A 82 2.28 -3.26 10.47
CA LYS A 82 3.35 -3.82 11.29
C LYS A 82 2.98 -5.20 11.83
N LYS A 83 1.76 -5.36 12.35
CA LYS A 83 1.26 -6.65 12.84
C LYS A 83 1.24 -7.69 11.73
N LYS A 84 0.63 -7.37 10.57
CA LYS A 84 0.53 -8.31 9.44
C LYS A 84 1.88 -8.68 8.85
N TYR A 85 2.81 -7.72 8.78
CA TYR A 85 4.17 -8.01 8.35
C TYR A 85 4.88 -9.01 9.26
N GLN A 86 4.76 -8.86 10.58
CA GLN A 86 5.35 -9.80 11.54
C GLN A 86 4.75 -11.21 11.41
N GLU A 87 3.43 -11.32 11.25
CA GLU A 87 2.74 -12.59 11.01
C GLU A 87 3.25 -13.27 9.73
N ILE A 88 3.37 -12.53 8.63
CA ILE A 88 3.88 -13.07 7.36
C ILE A 88 5.34 -13.50 7.48
N MET A 89 6.16 -12.74 8.21
CA MET A 89 7.57 -13.07 8.38
C MET A 89 7.78 -14.29 9.26
N SER A 90 7.00 -14.45 10.34
CA SER A 90 7.06 -15.64 11.18
C SER A 90 6.58 -16.88 10.43
N GLU A 91 5.51 -16.77 9.64
CA GLU A 91 5.01 -17.86 8.79
C GLU A 91 6.04 -18.28 7.74
N LYS A 92 6.66 -17.31 7.04
CA LYS A 92 7.73 -17.57 6.06
C LYS A 92 8.94 -18.25 6.71
N ALA A 93 9.33 -17.80 7.91
CA ALA A 93 10.44 -18.40 8.65
C ALA A 93 10.13 -19.84 9.08
N ALA A 94 8.92 -20.09 9.59
CA ALA A 94 8.46 -21.43 9.97
C ALA A 94 8.41 -22.37 8.76
N PHE A 95 7.89 -21.92 7.62
CA PHE A 95 7.87 -22.70 6.38
C PHE A 95 9.29 -23.04 5.89
N ALA A 96 10.22 -22.07 5.93
CA ALA A 96 11.61 -22.30 5.56
C ALA A 96 12.31 -23.31 6.49
N ALA A 97 12.08 -23.24 7.79
CA ALA A 97 12.61 -24.18 8.77
C ALA A 97 12.03 -25.60 8.57
N GLY A 98 10.71 -25.71 8.36
CA GLY A 98 10.03 -26.97 8.05
C GLY A 98 10.58 -27.63 6.78
N LYS A 99 10.82 -26.84 5.72
CA LYS A 99 11.43 -27.33 4.48
C LYS A 99 12.87 -27.82 4.70
N ARG A 100 13.67 -27.14 5.52
CA ARG A 100 15.02 -27.59 5.90
C ARG A 100 14.99 -28.89 6.70
N ASN A 101 14.10 -29.00 7.69
CA ASN A 101 13.97 -30.19 8.52
C ASN A 101 13.47 -31.41 7.72
N ARG A 102 12.55 -31.20 6.77
CA ARG A 102 12.09 -32.25 5.86
C ARG A 102 13.18 -32.73 4.90
N LYS A 103 14.11 -31.85 4.49
CA LYS A 103 15.29 -32.25 3.71
C LYS A 103 16.25 -33.07 4.55
N LYS A 104 16.57 -32.65 5.78
CA LYS A 104 17.49 -33.39 6.67
C LYS A 104 17.01 -34.82 6.97
N LYS A 105 15.72 -35.03 7.20
CA LYS A 105 15.14 -36.36 7.46
C LYS A 105 15.15 -37.31 6.24
N LYS A 106 15.33 -36.81 5.02
CA LYS A 106 15.39 -37.64 3.80
C LYS A 106 16.79 -38.22 3.50
N PHE A 107 17.83 -37.74 4.19
CA PHE A 107 19.22 -38.16 3.98
C PHE A 107 19.78 -38.97 5.15
N HIS A 108 18.93 -39.64 5.91
CA HIS A 108 19.33 -40.68 6.86
C HIS A 108 18.82 -42.02 6.34
N ASN A 109 19.68 -42.66 5.55
CA ASN A 109 19.81 -44.12 5.46
C ASN A 109 21.11 -44.49 6.16
#